data_AF-A0AAT9GZN7-F1
#
_entry.id   AF-A0AAT9GZN7-F1
#
_cell.length_a   1.000
_cell.length_b   1.000
_cell.length_c   1.000
_cell.angle_alpha   90.00
_cell.angle_beta   90.00
_cell.angle_gamma   90.00
#
_symmetry.space_group_name_H-M   'P 1'
#
loop_
_entity.id
_entity.type
_entity.pdbx_description
1 polymer ?
#
loop_
_entity_poly.entity_id
_entity_poly.type
_entity_poly.pdbx_seq_one_letter_code
_entity_poly.pdbx_strand_id
1 'polypeptide(L)'
;MNDKTQIDQRLSDLHNVLYYCSEQQKHGRIHVFKTCERICINQERGALLSQISKENFPSEVRYYKVTAALEAKVKLTLEKLEQTSWGNLIQNPFENENY
;
A
#
# COMPACT_ATOMS: atom_id res chain seq x y z
N MET A 1 -17.65 7.04 9.45
CA MET A 1 -16.38 7.67 9.01
C MET A 1 -16.07 7.05 7.66
N ASN A 2 -15.90 7.88 6.62
CA ASN A 2 -16.14 7.57 5.21
C ASN A 2 -15.29 6.38 4.67
N ASP A 3 -15.92 5.36 4.07
CA ASP A 3 -15.24 4.16 3.53
C ASP A 3 -14.09 4.52 2.57
N LYS A 4 -14.28 5.59 1.77
CA LYS A 4 -13.26 6.10 0.87
C LYS A 4 -11.99 6.56 1.60
N THR A 5 -12.12 7.28 2.72
CA THR A 5 -10.96 7.75 3.49
C THR A 5 -10.14 6.59 4.05
N GLN A 6 -10.81 5.51 4.47
CA GLN A 6 -10.12 4.30 4.94
C GLN A 6 -9.41 3.58 3.80
N ILE A 7 -10.03 3.49 2.62
CA ILE A 7 -9.43 2.92 1.41
C ILE A 7 -8.22 3.74 0.97
N ASP A 8 -8.33 5.07 0.93
CA ASP A 8 -7.25 5.98 0.52
C ASP A 8 -6.05 5.85 1.47
N GLN A 9 -6.28 5.81 2.78
CA GLN A 9 -5.21 5.58 3.76
C GLN A 9 -4.55 4.23 3.54
N ARG A 10 -5.33 3.16 3.36
CA ARG A 10 -4.79 1.82 3.14
C ARG A 10 -3.99 1.74 1.83
N LEU A 11 -4.43 2.40 0.77
CA LEU A 11 -3.70 2.50 -0.49
C LEU A 11 -2.35 3.20 -0.30
N SER A 12 -2.33 4.29 0.48
CA SER A 12 -1.10 4.98 0.88
C SER A 12 -0.17 4.04 1.64
N ASP A 13 -0.64 3.42 2.73
CA ASP A 13 0.14 2.48 3.54
C ASP A 13 0.81 1.38 2.69
N LEU A 14 0.03 0.73 1.81
CA LEU A 14 0.52 -0.34 0.94
C LEU A 14 1.51 0.17 -0.11
N HIS A 15 1.33 1.38 -0.63
CA HIS A 15 2.30 2.02 -1.51
C HIS A 15 3.62 2.27 -0.77
N ASN A 16 3.54 2.79 0.45
CA ASN A 16 4.69 3.21 1.26
C ASN A 16 5.58 2.04 1.62
N VAL A 17 4.99 0.90 2.02
CA VAL A 17 5.77 -0.31 2.32
C VAL A 17 6.45 -0.90 1.08
N LEU A 18 5.81 -0.81 -0.10
CA LEU A 18 6.41 -1.25 -1.36
C LEU A 18 7.53 -0.33 -1.83
N TYR A 19 7.33 0.98 -1.68
CA TYR A 19 8.31 2.00 -2.01
C TYR A 19 9.54 1.84 -1.12
N TYR A 20 9.36 1.79 0.20
CA TYR A 20 10.41 1.49 1.18
C TYR A 20 11.17 0.23 0.82
N CYS A 21 10.47 -0.86 0.53
CA CYS A 21 11.12 -2.11 0.15
C CYS A 21 11.98 -1.96 -1.11
N SER A 22 11.55 -1.14 -2.07
CA SER A 22 12.29 -0.89 -3.31
C SER A 22 13.52 0.00 -3.05
N GLU A 23 13.38 1.01 -2.19
CA GLU A 23 14.49 1.86 -1.77
C GLU A 23 15.56 1.07 -1.01
N GLN A 24 15.16 0.20 -0.08
CA GLN A 24 16.11 -0.66 0.64
C GLN A 24 16.91 -1.57 -0.32
N GLN A 25 16.26 -2.08 -1.37
CA GLN A 25 16.93 -2.89 -2.40
C GLN A 25 17.95 -2.08 -3.20
N LYS A 26 17.62 -0.85 -3.61
CA LYS A 26 18.55 0.05 -4.32
C LYS A 26 19.82 0.31 -3.50
N HIS A 27 19.70 0.37 -2.18
CA HIS A 27 20.83 0.55 -1.26
C HIS A 27 21.54 -0.76 -0.88
N GLY A 28 21.28 -1.86 -1.61
CA GLY A 28 21.95 -3.16 -1.39
C GLY A 28 21.50 -3.92 -0.14
N ARG A 29 20.39 -3.52 0.50
CA ARG A 29 19.85 -4.20 1.68
C ARG A 29 18.94 -5.37 1.27
N ILE A 30 18.83 -6.35 2.17
CA ILE A 30 17.95 -7.52 1.98
C ILE A 30 16.51 -7.06 1.74
N HIS A 31 15.86 -7.72 0.77
CA HIS A 31 14.46 -7.48 0.43
C HIS A 31 13.56 -7.62 1.67
N VAL A 32 12.87 -6.55 2.05
CA VAL A 32 11.88 -6.59 3.14
C VAL A 32 10.76 -7.55 2.76
N PHE A 33 10.24 -7.44 1.53
CA PHE A 33 9.23 -8.34 0.96
C PHE A 33 9.79 -9.12 -0.23
N LYS A 34 9.53 -10.43 -0.24
CA LYS A 34 9.78 -11.33 -1.38
C LYS A 34 8.86 -10.98 -2.54
N THR A 35 9.18 -11.49 -3.73
CA THR A 35 8.40 -11.25 -4.96
C THR A 35 6.91 -11.58 -4.79
N CYS A 36 6.56 -12.77 -4.29
CA CYS A 36 5.15 -13.15 -4.10
C CYS A 36 4.44 -12.27 -3.05
N GLU A 37 5.13 -11.85 -1.99
CA GLU A 37 4.57 -10.92 -1.00
C GLU A 37 4.26 -9.54 -1.64
N ARG A 38 5.15 -9.04 -2.51
CA ARG A 38 4.92 -7.80 -3.27
C ARG A 38 3.75 -7.93 -4.25
N ILE A 39 3.61 -9.08 -4.90
CA ILE A 39 2.46 -9.39 -5.76
C ILE A 39 1.16 -9.33 -4.94
N CYS A 40 1.11 -10.01 -3.80
CA CYS A 40 -0.04 -10.00 -2.91
C CYS A 40 -0.39 -8.58 -2.43
N ILE A 41 0.59 -7.76 -2.05
CA ILE A 41 0.35 -6.37 -1.66
C ILE A 41 -0.25 -5.57 -2.84
N ASN A 42 0.29 -5.73 -4.05
CA ASN A 42 -0.25 -5.07 -5.24
C ASN A 42 -1.64 -5.57 -5.63
N GLN A 43 -1.98 -6.84 -5.37
CA GLN A 43 -3.34 -7.37 -5.56
C GLN A 43 -4.34 -6.68 -4.63
N GLU A 44 -3.98 -6.45 -3.37
CA GLU A 44 -4.82 -5.68 -2.44
C GLU A 44 -4.97 -4.23 -2.90
N ARG A 45 -3.87 -3.58 -3.32
CA ARG A 45 -3.96 -2.23 -3.91
C ARG A 45 -4.90 -2.18 -5.12
N GLY A 46 -4.82 -3.16 -6.01
CA GLY A 46 -5.72 -3.27 -7.16
C GLY A 46 -7.18 -3.48 -6.77
N ALA A 47 -7.44 -4.33 -5.78
CA ALA A 47 -8.78 -4.56 -5.23
C ALA A 47 -9.37 -3.27 -4.64
N LEU A 48 -8.59 -2.54 -3.84
CA LEU A 48 -8.98 -1.27 -3.23
C LEU A 48 -9.24 -0.17 -4.29
N LEU A 49 -8.38 -0.04 -5.30
CA LEU A 49 -8.60 0.87 -6.42
C LEU A 49 -9.89 0.55 -7.18
N SER A 50 -10.21 -0.73 -7.37
CA SER A 50 -11.46 -1.14 -8.03
C SER A 50 -12.71 -0.75 -7.23
N GLN A 51 -12.62 -0.67 -5.89
CA GLN A 51 -13.73 -0.29 -5.02
C GLN A 51 -14.03 1.21 -5.06
N ILE A 52 -13.05 2.06 -5.37
CA ILE A 52 -13.20 3.52 -5.44
C ILE A 52 -13.30 4.06 -6.87
N SER A 53 -13.06 3.22 -7.89
CA SER A 53 -13.21 3.60 -9.30
C SER A 53 -14.68 3.89 -9.61
N LYS A 54 -14.95 5.04 -10.24
CA LYS A 54 -16.29 5.40 -10.75
C LYS A 54 -16.63 4.69 -12.06
N GLU A 55 -15.61 4.18 -12.76
CA GLU A 55 -15.76 3.35 -13.95
C GLU A 55 -16.10 1.92 -13.50
N ASN A 56 -17.37 1.72 -13.15
CA ASN A 56 -17.92 0.40 -12.83
C ASN A 56 -17.99 -0.44 -14.11
N PHE A 57 -16.85 -1.01 -14.52
CA PHE A 57 -16.88 -2.15 -15.42
C PHE A 57 -17.67 -3.28 -14.72
N PRO A 58 -18.67 -3.88 -15.37
CA PRO A 58 -19.57 -4.86 -14.73
C PRO A 58 -18.87 -6.16 -14.27
N SER A 59 -17.56 -6.29 -14.48
CA SER A 59 -16.77 -7.39 -13.93
C SER A 59 -16.43 -7.12 -12.47
N GLU A 60 -17.31 -7.61 -11.57
CA GLU A 60 -17.06 -7.98 -10.17
C GLU A 60 -16.00 -7.15 -9.43
N VAL A 61 -16.45 -6.28 -8.52
CA VAL A 61 -15.59 -5.66 -7.50
C VAL A 61 -14.71 -6.74 -6.88
N ARG A 62 -13.40 -6.71 -7.17
CA ARG A 62 -12.48 -7.74 -6.73
C ARG A 62 -12.19 -7.51 -5.26
N TYR A 63 -12.60 -8.44 -4.41
CA TYR A 63 -12.25 -8.39 -2.99
C TYR A 63 -10.99 -9.22 -2.77
N TYR A 64 -9.89 -8.53 -2.43
CA TYR A 64 -8.66 -9.18 -2.02
C TYR A 64 -8.05 -8.42 -0.86
N LYS A 65 -7.64 -9.15 0.16
CA LYS A 65 -6.87 -8.65 1.30
C LYS A 65 -5.68 -9.58 1.51
N VAL A 66 -4.51 -9.02 1.83
CA VAL A 66 -3.36 -9.84 2.15
C VAL A 66 -3.64 -10.76 3.35
N THR A 67 -2.95 -11.89 3.38
CA THR A 67 -3.03 -12.84 4.52
C THR A 67 -2.60 -12.18 5.83
N ALA A 68 -3.06 -12.70 6.97
CA ALA A 68 -2.73 -12.17 8.29
C ALA A 68 -1.21 -12.10 8.56
N ALA A 69 -0.44 -13.07 8.06
CA ALA A 69 1.01 -13.07 8.19
C ALA A 69 1.65 -11.90 7.41
N LEU A 70 1.16 -11.63 6.21
CA LEU A 70 1.63 -10.52 5.39
C LEU A 70 1.15 -9.18 5.96
N GLU A 71 -0.06 -9.12 6.52
CA GLU A 71 -0.57 -7.95 7.25
C GLU A 71 0.34 -7.57 8.42
N ALA A 72 0.73 -8.54 9.24
CA ALA A 72 1.63 -8.30 10.37
C ALA A 72 2.97 -7.71 9.90
N LYS A 73 3.48 -8.18 8.76
CA LYS A 73 4.71 -7.70 8.17
C LYS A 73 4.57 -6.29 7.58
N VAL A 74 3.43 -5.97 6.96
CA VAL A 74 3.08 -4.61 6.52
C VAL A 74 3.08 -3.67 7.73
N LYS A 75 2.37 -4.03 8.81
CA LYS A 75 2.32 -3.24 10.05
C LYS A 75 3.72 -2.98 10.64
N LEU A 76 4.54 -4.02 10.80
CA LEU A 76 5.91 -3.87 11.29
C LEU A 76 6.78 -2.97 10.38
N THR A 77 6.48 -2.93 9.07
CA THR A 77 7.20 -2.07 8.13
C THR A 77 6.75 -0.62 8.25
N LEU A 78 5.45 -0.37 8.46
CA LEU A 78 4.91 0.96 8.72
C LEU A 78 5.44 1.54 10.03
N GLU A 79 5.47 0.76 11.10
CA GLU A 79 6.05 1.17 12.39
C GLU A 79 7.54 1.57 12.25
N LYS A 80 8.29 0.83 11.42
CA LYS A 80 9.69 1.20 11.11
C LYS A 80 9.79 2.48 10.29
N LEU A 81 8.86 2.72 9.37
CA LEU A 81 8.83 3.95 8.58
C LEU A 81 8.61 5.18 9.48
N GLU A 82 7.66 5.09 10.41
CA GLU A 82 7.37 6.15 11.40
C GLU A 82 8.59 6.46 12.29
N GLN A 83 9.39 5.45 12.62
CA GLN A 83 10.61 5.59 13.42
C GLN A 83 11.81 6.14 12.63
N THR A 84 11.69 6.28 11.31
CA THR A 84 12.77 6.77 10.44
C THR A 84 12.44 8.15 9.90
N SER A 85 13.46 8.88 9.43
CA SER A 85 13.28 10.17 8.72
C SER A 85 12.44 10.05 7.43
N TRP A 86 12.09 8.84 6.99
CA TRP A 86 11.18 8.58 5.87
C TRP A 86 9.72 8.88 6.20
N GLY A 87 9.33 8.92 7.47
CA GLY A 87 7.96 9.28 7.87
C GLY A 87 7.50 10.65 7.32
N ASN A 88 8.45 11.56 7.05
CA ASN A 88 8.17 12.89 6.52
C ASN A 88 8.14 12.99 4.99
N LEU A 89 8.62 11.98 4.24
CA LEU A 89 8.60 11.96 2.77
C LEU A 89 7.29 11.41 2.20
N ILE A 90 6.44 10.91 3.08
CA ILE A 90 5.26 10.12 2.76
C ILE A 90 4.04 10.88 3.28
N GLN A 91 3.84 12.10 2.76
CA GLN A 91 2.53 12.74 2.86
C GLN A 91 1.73 12.37 1.61
N ASN A 92 0.47 12.01 1.85
CA ASN A 92 -0.49 11.42 0.91
C ASN A 92 -0.20 11.76 -0.55
N PRO A 93 0.25 10.79 -1.38
CA PRO A 93 0.45 11.03 -2.81
C PRO A 93 -0.85 11.42 -3.54
N PHE A 94 -2.01 11.31 -2.86
CA PHE A 94 -3.34 11.62 -3.35
C PHE A 94 -3.91 12.95 -2.82
N GLU A 95 -3.17 13.70 -1.98
CA GLU A 95 -3.60 15.04 -1.51
C GLU A 95 -3.28 16.17 -2.50
N ASN A 96 -2.60 15.87 -3.61
CA ASN A 96 -2.20 16.84 -4.64
C ASN A 96 -2.91 16.67 -5.99
N GLU A 97 -4.21 16.34 -5.99
CA GLU A 97 -5.04 16.46 -7.20
C GLU A 97 -6.10 17.56 -7.02
N ASN A 98 -5.67 18.81 -7.18
CA ASN A 98 -6.57 19.88 -7.63
C ASN A 98 -6.72 19.73 -9.15
N TYR A 99 -7.71 18.95 -9.59
CA TYR A 99 -8.30 19.02 -10.93
C TYR A 99 -9.82 19.01 -10.81
#